data_AF-A0A2M8WSE4-F1
#
_entry.id   AF-A0A2M8WSE4-F1
#
_cell.length_a   1.000
_cell.length_b   1.000
_cell.length_c   1.000
_cell.angle_alpha   90.00
_cell.angle_beta   90.00
_cell.angle_gamma   90.00
#
_symmetry.space_group_name_H-M   'P 1'
#
loop_
_entity.id
_entity.type
_entity.pdbx_description
1 polymer ?
#
loop_
_entity_poly.entity_id
_entity_poly.type
_entity_poly.pdbx_seq_one_letter_code
_entity_poly.pdbx_strand_id
1 'polypeptide(L)'
;MSTEPVPSRPAADPGSEGAVEQEGAATELPAGAEVEAADVDVRDVVGSGAVRRAPKYKAFLWAGAVLGLVLGLFVGGSVLRDDAARSLDKPGVLFSVILLGGVTVGMLVAGFVAVVLDRRSVARASRGAERPDA
;
A
#
# COMPACT_ATOMS: atom_id res chain seq x y z
N MET A 1 7.95 9.05 64.81
CA MET A 1 8.88 9.88 64.03
C MET A 1 8.63 9.58 62.56
N SER A 2 7.82 10.44 61.95
CA SER A 2 7.50 10.45 60.53
C SER A 2 8.49 11.34 59.79
N THR A 3 8.84 10.96 58.56
CA THR A 3 9.30 11.75 57.38
C THR A 3 10.24 10.87 56.55
N GLU A 4 10.26 10.84 55.22
CA GLU A 4 9.40 11.32 54.13
C GLU A 4 9.92 10.58 52.87
N PRO A 5 9.06 10.28 51.88
CA PRO A 5 9.48 9.73 50.60
C PRO A 5 10.11 10.81 49.69
N VAL A 6 11.23 10.45 49.07
CA VAL A 6 12.01 11.22 48.06
C VAL A 6 11.20 11.33 46.73
N PRO A 7 11.34 12.43 45.96
CA PRO A 7 10.20 13.13 45.34
C PRO A 7 9.84 12.76 43.90
N SER A 8 8.65 13.22 43.55
CA SER A 8 7.87 13.17 42.32
C SER A 8 8.57 13.68 41.04
N ARG A 9 8.41 12.95 39.93
CA ARG A 9 8.26 13.54 38.57
C ARG A 9 6.95 14.35 38.56
N PRO A 10 6.73 15.41 37.74
CA PRO A 10 7.34 15.69 36.43
C PRO A 10 7.71 17.17 36.17
N ALA A 11 8.73 17.41 35.34
CA ALA A 11 9.03 18.73 34.79
C ALA A 11 8.45 18.83 33.37
N ALA A 12 7.38 19.60 33.20
CA ALA A 12 7.16 20.56 32.12
C ALA A 12 5.76 21.19 32.29
N ASP A 13 5.82 22.50 32.50
CA ASP A 13 4.77 23.47 32.76
C ASP A 13 3.68 23.55 31.67
N PRO A 14 2.37 23.41 31.99
CA PRO A 14 1.27 23.83 31.14
C PRO A 14 0.89 25.29 31.47
N GLY A 15 1.73 26.22 31.06
CA GLY A 15 1.51 27.66 31.20
C GLY A 15 1.26 28.33 29.85
N SER A 16 0.06 28.21 29.30
CA SER A 16 -0.56 29.26 28.48
C SER A 16 -2.06 29.06 28.45
N GLU A 17 -2.69 29.76 29.38
CA GLU A 17 -4.04 30.28 29.25
C GLU A 17 -4.22 30.88 27.85
N GLY A 18 -5.17 30.28 27.15
CA GLY A 18 -5.61 30.69 25.82
C GLY A 18 -6.93 30.01 25.56
N ALA A 19 -7.87 30.22 26.48
CA ALA A 19 -9.27 29.97 26.24
C ALA A 19 -9.67 30.81 25.02
N VAL A 20 -9.70 30.16 23.86
CA VAL A 20 -10.58 30.60 22.78
C VAL A 20 -11.75 29.64 22.86
N GLU A 21 -12.66 29.93 23.80
CA GLU A 21 -14.07 29.63 23.56
C GLU A 21 -14.38 30.28 22.21
N GLN A 22 -14.39 29.47 21.15
CA GLN A 22 -15.18 29.82 19.98
C GLN A 22 -16.63 29.68 20.44
N GLU A 23 -17.05 30.77 21.08
CA GLU A 23 -18.41 31.26 21.13
C GLU A 23 -19.08 30.84 19.84
N GLY A 24 -20.04 29.92 19.99
CA GLY A 24 -20.90 29.53 18.90
C GLY A 24 -21.56 30.80 18.40
N ALA A 25 -20.99 31.37 17.35
CA ALA A 25 -21.66 32.31 16.50
C ALA A 25 -22.80 31.52 15.86
N ALA A 26 -23.90 31.45 16.61
CA ALA A 26 -25.23 31.22 16.10
C ALA A 26 -25.43 32.32 15.06
N THR A 27 -25.06 31.98 13.83
CA THR A 27 -25.55 32.70 12.67
C THR A 27 -27.04 32.46 12.71
N GLU A 28 -27.76 33.46 13.22
CA GLU A 28 -29.21 33.50 13.23
C GLU A 28 -29.62 33.39 11.76
N LEU A 29 -29.96 32.16 11.33
CA LEU A 29 -30.55 31.93 10.02
C LEU A 29 -31.82 32.78 9.97
N PRO A 30 -32.03 33.62 8.94
CA PRO A 30 -33.26 34.36 8.81
C PRO A 30 -34.43 33.36 8.85
N ALA A 31 -35.28 33.50 9.87
CA ALA A 31 -36.47 32.72 10.07
C ALA A 31 -37.43 32.96 8.89
N GLY A 32 -37.29 32.15 7.84
CA GLY A 32 -38.01 32.31 6.59
C GLY A 32 -37.25 31.90 5.33
N ALA A 33 -35.97 31.52 5.43
CA ALA A 33 -35.33 30.82 4.31
C ALA A 33 -35.92 29.40 4.23
N GLU A 34 -36.90 29.19 3.35
CA GLU A 34 -37.19 27.86 2.83
C GLU A 34 -35.89 27.31 2.27
N VAL A 35 -35.25 26.43 3.04
CA VAL A 35 -34.23 25.55 2.49
C VAL A 35 -35.03 24.56 1.66
N GLU A 36 -35.26 24.91 0.39
CA GLU A 36 -35.66 23.93 -0.59
C GLU A 36 -34.57 22.87 -0.53
N ALA A 37 -34.89 21.75 0.12
CA ALA A 37 -34.06 20.58 0.11
C ALA A 37 -34.13 20.04 -1.31
N ALA A 38 -33.39 20.70 -2.21
CA ALA A 38 -33.07 20.16 -3.50
C ALA A 38 -32.54 18.75 -3.19
N ASP A 39 -33.20 17.75 -3.77
CA ASP A 39 -32.80 16.36 -3.71
C ASP A 39 -31.51 16.23 -4.53
N VAL A 40 -30.42 16.74 -3.95
CA VAL A 40 -29.10 16.68 -4.54
C VAL A 40 -28.67 15.23 -4.38
N ASP A 41 -28.80 14.45 -5.45
CA ASP A 41 -28.27 13.08 -5.49
C ASP A 41 -26.80 13.17 -5.07
N VAL A 42 -26.46 12.49 -3.97
CA VAL A 42 -25.12 12.48 -3.37
C VAL A 42 -24.06 12.11 -4.42
N ARG A 43 -24.46 11.42 -5.50
CA ARG A 43 -23.61 11.10 -6.66
C ARG A 43 -23.14 12.30 -7.48
N ASP A 44 -23.84 13.43 -7.43
CA ASP A 44 -23.50 14.64 -8.18
C ASP A 44 -22.46 15.52 -7.44
N VAL A 45 -22.47 15.45 -6.10
CA VAL A 45 -21.51 16.14 -5.22
C VAL A 45 -20.23 15.32 -5.01
N VAL A 46 -20.32 14.00 -5.09
CA VAL A 46 -19.16 13.13 -5.23
C VAL A 46 -18.75 13.19 -6.69
N GLY A 47 -18.03 14.25 -7.06
CA GLY A 47 -17.36 14.35 -8.35
C GLY A 47 -16.72 13.00 -8.66
N SER A 48 -16.85 12.54 -9.91
CA SER A 48 -16.48 11.22 -10.43
C SER A 48 -14.96 10.95 -10.28
N GLY A 49 -14.51 10.91 -9.03
CA GLY A 49 -13.19 10.57 -8.60
C GLY A 49 -13.05 9.13 -8.97
N ALA A 50 -12.41 8.91 -10.13
CA ALA A 50 -12.16 7.61 -10.70
C ALA A 50 -11.75 6.68 -9.56
N VAL A 51 -12.62 5.74 -9.21
CA VAL A 51 -12.35 4.72 -8.21
C VAL A 51 -11.02 4.11 -8.63
N ARG A 52 -9.95 4.46 -7.90
CA ARG A 52 -8.58 4.10 -8.26
C ARG A 52 -8.53 2.58 -8.10
N ARG A 53 -8.83 1.84 -9.17
CA ARG A 53 -8.86 0.38 -9.15
C ARG A 53 -7.54 -0.05 -8.54
N ALA A 54 -7.60 -0.85 -7.48
CA ALA A 54 -6.40 -1.40 -6.84
C ALA A 54 -5.51 -1.98 -7.95
N PRO A 55 -4.27 -1.50 -8.10
CA PRO A 55 -3.44 -1.92 -9.21
C PRO A 55 -3.23 -3.43 -9.12
N LYS A 56 -3.31 -4.13 -10.25
CA LYS A 56 -3.33 -5.60 -10.31
C LYS A 56 -1.95 -6.24 -10.06
N TYR A 57 -1.17 -5.71 -9.11
CA TYR A 57 0.16 -6.23 -8.73
C TYR A 57 0.11 -7.69 -8.28
N LYS A 58 -1.02 -8.11 -7.66
CA LYS A 58 -1.24 -9.50 -7.22
C LYS A 58 -1.06 -10.51 -8.35
N ALA A 59 -1.58 -10.23 -9.55
CA ALA A 59 -1.50 -11.18 -10.67
C ALA A 59 -0.05 -11.38 -11.15
N PHE A 60 0.72 -10.28 -11.21
CA PHE A 60 2.13 -10.33 -11.60
C PHE A 60 3.00 -11.02 -10.56
N LEU A 61 2.76 -10.78 -9.26
CA LEU A 61 3.46 -11.49 -8.20
C LEU A 61 3.19 -12.99 -8.24
N TRP A 62 1.94 -13.41 -8.44
CA TRP A 62 1.61 -14.83 -8.60
C TRP A 62 2.25 -15.44 -9.85
N ALA A 63 2.21 -14.75 -11.00
CA ALA A 63 2.87 -15.22 -12.21
C ALA A 63 4.39 -15.37 -12.01
N GLY A 64 5.03 -14.40 -11.35
CA GLY A 64 6.45 -14.47 -11.00
C GLY A 64 6.77 -15.60 -10.01
N ALA A 65 5.91 -15.82 -9.02
CA ALA A 65 6.07 -16.91 -8.06
C ALA A 65 5.98 -18.28 -8.75
N VAL A 66 4.98 -18.48 -9.63
CA VAL A 66 4.81 -19.72 -10.38
C VAL A 66 5.97 -19.95 -11.34
N LEU A 67 6.39 -18.92 -12.08
CA LEU A 67 7.53 -19.01 -12.98
C LEU A 67 8.82 -19.32 -12.20
N GLY A 68 9.07 -18.60 -11.11
CA GLY A 68 10.22 -18.81 -10.23
C GLY A 68 10.22 -20.19 -9.56
N LEU A 69 9.03 -20.73 -9.24
CA LEU A 69 8.88 -22.09 -8.74
C LEU A 69 9.27 -23.11 -9.81
N VAL A 70 8.76 -22.97 -11.03
CA VAL A 70 9.07 -23.88 -12.15
C VAL A 70 10.57 -23.86 -12.45
N LEU A 71 11.17 -22.68 -12.55
CA LEU A 71 12.62 -22.53 -12.77
C LEU A 71 13.42 -23.07 -11.58
N GLY A 72 12.99 -22.81 -10.34
CA GLY A 72 13.63 -23.31 -9.13
C GLY A 72 13.60 -24.84 -9.03
N LEU A 73 12.49 -25.47 -9.42
CA LEU A 73 12.37 -26.92 -9.51
C LEU A 73 13.28 -27.48 -10.60
N PHE A 74 13.32 -26.84 -11.76
CA PHE A 74 14.18 -27.28 -12.88
C PHE A 74 15.66 -27.20 -12.51
N VAL A 75 16.12 -26.04 -12.02
CA VAL A 75 17.51 -25.79 -11.64
C VAL A 75 17.89 -26.61 -10.39
N GLY A 76 17.04 -26.63 -9.37
CA GLY A 76 17.28 -27.41 -8.17
C GLY A 76 17.36 -28.91 -8.49
N GLY A 77 16.48 -29.41 -9.35
CA GLY A 77 16.49 -30.79 -9.81
C GLY A 77 17.69 -31.14 -10.69
N SER A 78 18.16 -30.21 -11.53
CA SER A 78 19.38 -30.44 -12.32
C SER A 78 20.63 -30.46 -11.43
N VAL A 79 20.72 -29.55 -10.46
CA VAL A 79 21.85 -29.50 -9.51
C VAL A 79 21.91 -30.78 -8.68
N LEU A 80 20.78 -31.30 -8.21
CA LEU A 80 20.75 -32.53 -7.41
C LEU A 80 21.17 -33.80 -8.17
N ARG A 81 21.13 -33.76 -9.51
CA ARG A 81 21.57 -34.85 -10.39
C ARG A 81 23.06 -34.82 -10.65
N ASP A 82 23.71 -33.70 -10.40
CA ASP A 82 25.14 -33.51 -10.61
C ASP A 82 25.94 -34.17 -9.48
N ASP A 83 27.08 -34.77 -9.83
CA ASP A 83 27.96 -35.45 -8.87
C ASP A 83 28.52 -34.47 -7.83
N ALA A 84 28.67 -33.19 -8.21
CA ALA A 84 29.08 -32.11 -7.31
C ALA A 84 28.09 -31.88 -6.16
N ALA A 85 26.80 -32.20 -6.32
CA ALA A 85 25.82 -32.07 -5.25
C ALA A 85 25.86 -33.26 -4.27
N ARG A 86 26.41 -34.41 -4.67
CA ARG A 86 26.53 -35.61 -3.82
C ARG A 86 27.62 -35.48 -2.76
N SER A 87 28.59 -34.57 -2.97
CA SER A 87 29.63 -34.27 -1.98
C SER A 87 29.16 -33.31 -0.88
N LEU A 88 27.97 -32.72 -1.00
CA LEU A 88 27.38 -31.90 0.06
C LEU A 88 26.73 -32.79 1.12
N ASP A 89 26.99 -32.50 2.39
CA ASP A 89 26.39 -33.21 3.53
C ASP A 89 24.85 -33.16 3.54
N LYS A 90 24.25 -32.10 2.96
CA LYS A 90 22.81 -31.82 3.01
C LYS A 90 22.28 -31.29 1.67
N PRO A 91 22.15 -32.13 0.63
CA PRO A 91 21.70 -31.70 -0.69
C PRO A 91 20.26 -31.13 -0.69
N GLY A 92 19.41 -31.58 0.25
CA GLY A 92 18.05 -31.05 0.42
C GLY A 92 18.01 -29.57 0.83
N VAL A 93 19.01 -29.08 1.56
CA VAL A 93 19.10 -27.65 1.96
C VAL A 93 19.44 -26.79 0.74
N LEU A 94 20.39 -27.23 -0.09
CA LEU A 94 20.72 -26.52 -1.32
C LEU A 94 19.50 -26.45 -2.25
N PHE A 95 18.76 -27.56 -2.40
CA PHE A 95 17.54 -27.59 -3.19
C PHE A 95 16.49 -26.59 -2.69
N SER A 96 16.22 -26.54 -1.38
CA SER A 96 15.22 -25.62 -0.83
C SER A 96 15.63 -24.15 -0.98
N VAL A 97 16.93 -23.84 -0.84
CA VAL A 97 17.47 -22.49 -1.08
C VAL A 97 17.33 -22.10 -2.55
N ILE A 98 17.66 -22.99 -3.50
CA ILE A 98 17.47 -22.73 -4.94
C ILE A 98 15.99 -22.50 -5.25
N LEU A 99 15.10 -23.32 -4.69
CA LEU A 99 13.68 -23.22 -4.92
C LEU A 99 13.11 -21.90 -4.38
N LEU A 100 13.42 -21.56 -3.13
CA LEU A 100 12.96 -20.35 -2.48
C LEU A 100 13.56 -19.10 -3.15
N GLY A 101 14.85 -19.17 -3.50
CA GLY A 101 15.54 -18.12 -4.26
C GLY A 101 14.91 -17.90 -5.63
N GLY A 102 14.62 -18.97 -6.38
CA GLY A 102 13.95 -18.92 -7.68
C GLY A 102 12.58 -18.25 -7.60
N VAL A 103 11.74 -18.66 -6.65
CA VAL A 103 10.43 -18.03 -6.39
C VAL A 103 10.58 -16.55 -6.06
N THR A 104 11.49 -16.22 -5.13
CA THR A 104 11.70 -14.84 -4.67
C THR A 104 12.17 -13.93 -5.80
N VAL A 105 13.18 -14.36 -6.56
CA VAL A 105 13.69 -13.62 -7.73
C VAL A 105 12.61 -13.49 -8.80
N GLY A 106 11.85 -14.56 -9.07
CA GLY A 106 10.74 -14.54 -10.01
C GLY A 106 9.67 -13.52 -9.63
N MET A 107 9.28 -13.47 -8.35
CA MET A 107 8.34 -12.46 -7.83
C MET A 107 8.89 -11.04 -7.95
N LEU A 108 10.17 -10.81 -7.62
CA LEU A 108 10.79 -9.49 -7.70
C LEU A 108 10.84 -8.97 -9.14
N VAL A 109 11.27 -9.81 -10.09
CA VAL A 109 11.34 -9.44 -11.51
C VAL A 109 9.93 -9.17 -12.06
N ALA A 110 8.96 -10.05 -11.81
CA ALA A 110 7.60 -9.87 -12.29
C ALA A 110 6.92 -8.65 -11.65
N GLY A 111 7.13 -8.43 -10.35
CA GLY A 111 6.64 -7.26 -9.64
C GLY A 111 7.25 -5.97 -10.17
N PHE A 112 8.55 -5.94 -10.44
CA PHE A 112 9.23 -4.81 -11.05
C PHE A 112 8.65 -4.49 -12.44
N VAL A 113 8.45 -5.50 -13.28
CA VAL A 113 7.81 -5.35 -14.60
C VAL A 113 6.39 -4.77 -14.45
N ALA A 114 5.62 -5.25 -13.46
CA ALA A 114 4.27 -4.75 -13.19
C ALA A 114 4.28 -3.25 -12.85
N VAL A 115 5.21 -2.81 -11.99
CA VAL A 115 5.35 -1.40 -11.60
C VAL A 115 5.72 -0.53 -12.81
N VAL A 116 6.64 -1.01 -13.66
CA VAL A 116 7.03 -0.28 -14.87
C VAL A 116 5.86 -0.13 -15.84
N LEU A 117 5.05 -1.17 -16.01
CA LEU A 117 3.86 -1.15 -16.88
C LEU A 117 2.75 -0.26 -16.33
N ASP A 118 2.49 -0.30 -15.02
CA ASP A 118 1.48 0.53 -14.36
C ASP A 118 1.81 2.02 -14.49
N ARG A 119 3.09 2.38 -14.26
CA ARG A 119 3.60 3.75 -14.45
C ARG A 119 3.40 4.27 -15.88
N ARG A 120 3.58 3.42 -16.90
CA ARG A 120 3.38 3.80 -18.30
C ARG A 120 1.91 3.93 -18.69
N SER A 121 1.02 3.17 -18.06
CA SER A 121 -0.41 3.18 -18.34
C SER A 121 -1.08 4.47 -17.86
N VAL A 122 -0.76 4.90 -16.62
CA VAL A 122 -1.33 6.13 -16.05
C VAL A 122 -0.93 7.38 -16.84
N ALA A 123 0.29 7.42 -17.38
CA ALA A 123 0.78 8.54 -18.19
C ALA A 123 0.13 8.67 -19.59
N ARG A 124 -0.52 7.61 -20.10
CA ARG A 124 -1.24 7.64 -21.39
C ARG A 124 -2.71 8.00 -21.22
N ALA A 125 -3.34 7.57 -20.12
CA ALA A 125 -4.75 7.85 -19.85
C ALA A 125 -5.04 9.36 -19.74
N SER A 126 -4.10 10.14 -19.21
CA SER A 126 -4.23 11.60 -19.10
C SER A 126 -4.13 12.35 -20.45
N ARG A 127 -3.59 11.74 -21.50
CA ARG A 127 -3.48 12.37 -22.84
C ARG A 127 -4.72 12.18 -23.72
N GLY A 128 -5.58 11.22 -23.37
CA GLY A 128 -6.83 10.95 -24.10
C GLY A 128 -8.00 11.85 -23.67
N ALA A 129 -7.94 12.39 -22.46
CA ALA A 129 -8.99 13.25 -21.89
C ALA A 129 -8.91 14.71 -22.38
N GLU A 130 -7.78 15.14 -22.96
CA GLU A 130 -7.58 16.48 -23.52
C GLU A 130 -8.07 16.64 -24.97
N ARG A 131 -8.87 15.69 -25.49
CA ARG A 131 -9.52 15.87 -26.80
C ARG A 131 -11.04 16.06 -26.64
N PRO A 132 -11.49 17.23 -26.15
CA PRO A 132 -12.87 17.65 -26.33
C PRO A 132 -13.08 18.10 -27.78
N ASP A 133 -14.15 17.58 -28.37
CA ASP A 133 -14.94 18.10 -29.47
C ASP A 133 -14.27 18.29 -30.85
N ALA A 134 -14.75 17.48 -31.81
CA ALA A 134 -14.80 17.79 -33.23
C ALA A 134 -16.26 17.72 -33.67
#